data_AF-T0Z172-F1
#
_entry.id   AF-T0Z172-F1
#
_cell.length_a   1.000
_cell.length_b   1.000
_cell.length_c   1.000
_cell.angle_alpha   90.00
_cell.angle_beta   90.00
_cell.angle_gamma   90.00
#
_symmetry.space_group_name_H-M   'P 1'
#
loop_
_entity.id
_entity.type
_entity.pdbx_description
1 polymer ?
#
loop_
_entity_poly.entity_id
_entity_poly.type
_entity_poly.pdbx_seq_one_letter_code
_entity_poly.pdbx_strand_id
1 'polypeptide(L)'
;MTDLNAKIEVLEKQLLEQHKTNAVSRLLAAIPGVGPITAVTMALSVNPANFETGRHFAAWIGLTPREYSTGGKHRLGRISKAGSEKLRQLLVVGAMSVIRVAKPGSKSASTWLLQLLERKPR
;
A
#
# COMPACT_ATOMS: atom_id res chain seq x y z
N MET A 1 3.68 -13.62 29.47
CA MET A 1 3.21 -12.71 28.41
C MET A 1 4.09 -11.47 28.23
N THR A 2 5.03 -11.18 29.16
CA THR A 2 5.92 -10.01 29.15
C THR A 2 7.11 -10.10 28.19
N ASP A 3 7.68 -11.29 27.99
CA ASP A 3 8.87 -11.49 27.12
C ASP A 3 8.62 -11.21 25.63
N LEU A 4 7.45 -11.58 25.11
CA LEU A 4 7.11 -11.34 23.70
C LEU A 4 6.91 -9.85 23.38
N ASN A 5 6.25 -9.12 24.29
CA ASN A 5 6.07 -7.68 24.14
C ASN A 5 7.40 -6.94 24.18
N ALA A 6 8.32 -7.33 25.07
CA ALA A 6 9.66 -6.77 25.11
C ALA A 6 10.43 -6.99 23.78
N LYS A 7 10.29 -8.17 23.16
CA LYS A 7 10.87 -8.44 21.84
C LYS A 7 10.26 -7.59 20.74
N ILE A 8 8.94 -7.37 20.76
CA ILE A 8 8.25 -6.49 19.81
C ILE A 8 8.80 -5.06 19.93
N GLU A 9 8.92 -4.52 21.14
CA GLU A 9 9.44 -3.16 21.36
C GLU A 9 10.87 -2.98 20.84
N VAL A 10 11.73 -3.98 21.03
CA VAL A 10 13.09 -3.96 20.49
C VAL A 10 13.07 -3.91 18.96
N LEU A 11 12.27 -4.75 18.32
CA LEU A 11 12.14 -4.79 16.86
C LEU A 11 11.52 -3.50 16.30
N GLU A 12 10.54 -2.93 16.99
CA GLU A 12 9.94 -1.64 16.61
C GLU A 12 10.96 -0.51 16.66
N LYS A 13 11.81 -0.45 17.70
CA LYS A 13 12.91 0.52 17.78
C LYS A 13 13.87 0.36 16.61
N GLN A 14 14.30 -0.87 16.31
CA GLN A 14 15.19 -1.15 15.19
C GLN A 14 14.58 -0.72 13.86
N LEU A 15 13.29 -1.01 13.64
CA LEU A 15 12.58 -0.61 12.43
C LEU A 15 12.51 0.92 12.29
N LEU A 16 12.25 1.63 13.39
CA LEU A 16 12.21 3.09 13.38
C LEU A 16 13.58 3.70 13.09
N GLU A 17 14.67 3.12 13.60
CA GLU A 17 16.03 3.57 13.26
C GLU A 17 16.36 3.30 11.78
N GLN A 18 15.97 2.15 11.23
CA GLN A 18 16.09 1.88 9.79
C GLN A 18 15.27 2.86 8.95
N HIS A 19 14.05 3.19 9.39
CA HIS A 19 13.21 4.18 8.74
C HIS A 19 13.89 5.56 8.73
N LYS A 20 14.40 6.01 9.88
CA LYS A 20 15.05 7.32 10.03
C LYS A 20 16.30 7.44 9.19
N THR A 21 17.07 6.38 9.01
CA THR A 21 18.33 6.40 8.23
C THR A 21 18.10 6.21 6.73
N ASN A 22 17.00 5.60 6.31
CA ASN A 22 16.68 5.35 4.90
C ASN A 22 15.87 6.50 4.25
N ALA A 23 16.50 7.25 3.34
CA ALA A 23 15.87 8.38 2.66
C ALA A 23 14.62 8.00 1.83
N VAL A 24 14.64 6.86 1.14
CA VAL A 24 13.49 6.36 0.37
C VAL A 24 12.33 6.03 1.30
N SER A 25 12.61 5.39 2.45
CA SER A 25 11.61 5.10 3.47
C SER A 25 10.96 6.38 4.02
N ARG A 26 11.76 7.40 4.35
CA ARG A 26 11.22 8.70 4.81
C ARG A 26 10.33 9.37 3.77
N LEU A 27 10.74 9.33 2.50
CA LEU A 27 9.95 9.88 1.39
C LEU A 27 8.62 9.13 1.22
N LEU A 28 8.65 7.79 1.25
CA LEU A 28 7.44 6.97 1.16
C LEU A 28 6.47 7.23 2.32
N ALA A 29 6.97 7.44 3.54
CA ALA A 29 6.13 7.73 4.70
C ALA A 29 5.45 9.11 4.66
N ALA A 30 5.85 10.00 3.75
CA ALA A 30 5.15 11.26 3.51
C ALA A 30 3.81 11.05 2.76
N ILE A 31 3.62 9.89 2.12
CA ILE A 31 2.39 9.54 1.43
C ILE A 31 1.30 9.25 2.47
N PRO A 32 0.11 9.89 2.40
CA PRO A 32 -0.98 9.59 3.31
C PRO A 32 -1.33 8.08 3.32
N GLY A 33 -1.38 7.50 4.52
CA GLY A 33 -1.64 6.07 4.71
C GLY A 33 -0.41 5.16 4.66
N VAL A 34 0.78 5.69 4.35
CA VAL A 34 2.04 4.94 4.40
C VAL A 34 2.78 5.27 5.70
N GLY A 35 2.81 4.31 6.63
CA GLY A 35 3.59 4.42 7.87
C GLY A 35 4.99 3.83 7.76
N PRO A 36 5.84 3.96 8.80
CA PRO A 36 7.23 3.49 8.81
C PRO A 36 7.40 2.02 8.42
N ILE A 37 6.51 1.13 8.91
CA ILE A 37 6.55 -0.30 8.58
C ILE A 37 6.37 -0.51 7.07
N THR A 38 5.33 0.09 6.49
CA THR A 38 5.06 0.00 5.04
C THR A 38 6.18 0.61 4.23
N ALA A 39 6.67 1.77 4.65
CA ALA A 39 7.73 2.50 3.97
C ALA A 39 9.06 1.73 3.97
N VAL A 40 9.51 1.21 5.12
CA VAL A 40 10.72 0.38 5.21
C VAL A 40 10.53 -0.90 4.38
N THR A 41 9.39 -1.58 4.51
CA THR A 41 9.13 -2.80 3.75
C THR A 41 9.25 -2.53 2.24
N MET A 42 8.63 -1.47 1.74
CA MET A 42 8.70 -1.09 0.32
C MET A 42 10.13 -0.72 -0.09
N ALA A 43 10.81 0.14 0.68
CA ALA A 43 12.16 0.60 0.38
C ALA A 43 13.19 -0.54 0.32
N LEU A 44 12.99 -1.62 1.08
CA LEU A 44 13.89 -2.78 1.11
C LEU A 44 13.51 -3.89 0.12
N SER A 45 12.23 -4.02 -0.24
CA SER A 45 11.75 -5.15 -1.06
C SER A 45 11.44 -4.80 -2.51
N VAL A 46 11.40 -3.51 -2.86
CA VAL A 46 11.01 -3.05 -4.20
C VAL A 46 12.16 -2.31 -4.84
N ASN A 47 12.61 -2.79 -6.00
CA ASN A 47 13.48 -2.03 -6.88
C ASN A 47 12.61 -1.31 -7.93
N PRO A 48 12.51 0.04 -7.91
CA PRO A 48 11.68 0.78 -8.86
C PRO A 48 12.14 0.62 -10.31
N ALA A 49 13.43 0.32 -10.56
CA ALA A 49 13.97 0.10 -11.91
C ALA A 49 13.36 -1.12 -12.62
N ASN A 50 12.70 -2.03 -11.89
CA ASN A 50 12.03 -3.20 -12.46
C ASN A 50 10.67 -2.85 -13.10
N PHE A 51 10.20 -1.61 -12.99
CA PHE A 51 8.85 -1.22 -13.42
C PHE A 51 8.89 0.05 -14.26
N GLU A 52 8.33 -0.02 -15.47
CA GLU A 52 8.17 1.15 -16.35
C GLU A 52 7.16 2.16 -15.78
N THR A 53 6.14 1.67 -15.08
CA THR A 53 5.07 2.51 -14.52
C THR A 53 4.60 1.99 -13.16
N GLY A 54 3.98 2.87 -12.37
CA GLY A 54 3.31 2.48 -11.12
C GLY A 54 2.18 1.45 -11.34
N ARG A 55 1.59 1.38 -12.54
CA ARG A 55 0.58 0.36 -12.88
C ARG A 55 1.20 -1.03 -13.00
N HIS A 56 2.42 -1.13 -13.54
CA HIS A 56 3.15 -2.41 -13.59
C HIS A 56 3.51 -2.86 -12.18
N PHE A 57 3.95 -1.93 -11.31
CA PHE A 57 4.16 -2.23 -9.90
C PHE A 57 2.86 -2.74 -9.23
N ALA A 58 1.74 -2.05 -9.40
CA ALA A 58 0.45 -2.47 -8.84
C ALA A 58 0.00 -3.86 -9.32
N ALA A 59 0.26 -4.19 -10.59
CA ALA A 59 0.00 -5.53 -11.13
C ALA A 59 0.91 -6.59 -10.50
N TRP A 60 2.19 -6.28 -10.33
CA TRP A 60 3.19 -7.17 -9.74
C TRP A 60 2.88 -7.53 -8.28
N ILE A 61 2.39 -6.58 -7.47
CA ILE A 61 1.90 -6.84 -6.09
C ILE A 61 0.46 -7.35 -6.02
N GLY A 62 -0.16 -7.60 -7.17
CA GLY A 62 -1.47 -8.24 -7.27
C GLY A 62 -2.65 -7.39 -6.81
N LEU A 63 -2.55 -6.07 -6.94
CA LEU A 63 -3.63 -5.12 -6.70
C LEU A 63 -4.52 -4.91 -7.94
N THR A 64 -4.13 -5.41 -9.11
CA THR A 64 -4.94 -5.31 -10.34
C THR A 64 -5.89 -6.50 -10.50
N PRO A 65 -7.05 -6.32 -11.17
CA PRO A 65 -7.93 -7.42 -11.53
C PRO A 65 -7.24 -8.49 -12.39
N ARG A 66 -7.64 -9.76 -12.25
CA ARG A 66 -7.28 -10.82 -13.20
C ARG A 66 -7.98 -10.59 -14.52
N GLU A 67 -7.27 -10.81 -15.62
CA GLU A 67 -7.86 -10.78 -16.96
C GLU A 67 -8.28 -12.19 -17.39
N TYR A 68 -9.56 -12.35 -17.74
CA TYR A 68 -10.13 -13.58 -18.30
C TYR A 68 -10.69 -13.34 -19.70
N SER A 69 -10.03 -12.47 -20.46
CA SER A 69 -10.47 -12.08 -21.80
C SER A 69 -10.18 -13.19 -22.82
N THR A 70 -11.18 -13.62 -23.57
CA THR A 70 -11.03 -14.58 -24.69
C THR A 70 -11.88 -14.12 -25.88
N GLY A 71 -11.41 -14.37 -27.11
CA GLY A 71 -12.20 -14.19 -28.34
C GLY A 71 -12.92 -12.83 -28.47
N GLY A 72 -12.27 -11.72 -28.10
CA GLY A 72 -12.83 -10.36 -28.20
C GLY A 72 -13.77 -9.94 -27.07
N LYS A 73 -14.00 -10.78 -26.05
CA LYS A 73 -14.78 -10.42 -24.86
C LYS A 73 -13.84 -10.06 -23.72
N HIS A 74 -13.84 -8.80 -23.29
CA HIS A 74 -13.09 -8.36 -22.12
C HIS A 74 -13.84 -8.74 -20.83
N ARG A 75 -13.18 -9.50 -19.95
CA ARG A 75 -13.74 -9.87 -18.65
C ARG A 75 -12.69 -9.70 -17.55
N LEU A 76 -12.90 -8.72 -16.68
CA LEU A 76 -12.10 -8.53 -15.47
C LEU A 76 -12.68 -9.37 -14.32
N GLY A 77 -11.81 -10.07 -13.60
CA GLY A 77 -12.14 -10.86 -12.42
C GLY A 77 -11.84 -10.14 -11.10
N ARG A 78 -11.69 -10.91 -10.02
CA ARG A 78 -11.19 -10.41 -8.73
C ARG A 78 -9.73 -9.94 -8.86
N ILE A 79 -9.22 -9.23 -7.85
CA ILE A 79 -7.79 -8.90 -7.78
C ILE A 79 -6.91 -10.15 -7.95
N SER A 80 -5.76 -10.00 -8.60
CA SER A 80 -4.93 -11.14 -8.96
C SER A 80 -4.34 -11.85 -7.75
N LYS A 81 -4.03 -11.09 -6.68
CA LYS A 81 -3.29 -11.56 -5.50
C LYS A 81 -1.91 -12.13 -5.83
N ALA A 82 -1.37 -11.85 -7.01
CA ALA A 82 0.00 -12.19 -7.38
C ALA A 82 1.02 -11.40 -6.54
N GLY A 83 2.25 -11.89 -6.46
CA GLY A 83 3.34 -11.22 -5.75
C GLY A 83 3.20 -11.22 -4.23
N SER A 84 3.73 -10.18 -3.59
CA SER A 84 3.85 -10.10 -2.13
C SER A 84 2.51 -9.84 -1.43
N GLU A 85 1.99 -10.84 -0.74
CA GLU A 85 0.84 -10.70 0.15
C GLU A 85 1.05 -9.61 1.21
N LYS A 86 2.26 -9.53 1.78
CA LYS A 86 2.57 -8.57 2.84
C LYS A 86 2.49 -7.13 2.33
N LEU A 87 3.09 -6.84 1.17
CA LEU A 87 3.01 -5.49 0.56
C LEU A 87 1.56 -5.12 0.24
N ARG A 88 0.82 -6.06 -0.37
CA ARG A 88 -0.61 -5.86 -0.66
C ARG A 88 -1.41 -5.56 0.61
N GLN A 89 -1.21 -6.33 1.68
CA GLN A 89 -1.90 -6.11 2.97
C GLN A 89 -1.57 -4.72 3.53
N LEU A 90 -0.29 -4.35 3.59
CA LEU A 90 0.16 -3.08 4.13
C LEU A 90 -0.42 -1.88 3.36
N LEU A 91 -0.44 -1.96 2.02
CA LEU A 91 -1.00 -0.91 1.17
C LEU A 91 -2.53 -0.82 1.30
N VAL A 92 -3.23 -1.95 1.40
CA VAL A 92 -4.69 -1.95 1.62
C VAL A 92 -5.03 -1.35 2.99
N VAL A 93 -4.33 -1.76 4.06
CA VAL A 93 -4.55 -1.19 5.40
C VAL A 93 -4.28 0.32 5.41
N GLY A 94 -3.17 0.74 4.78
CA GLY A 94 -2.84 2.15 4.61
C GLY A 94 -3.93 2.94 3.88
N ALA A 95 -4.39 2.45 2.72
CA ALA A 95 -5.46 3.08 1.97
C ALA A 95 -6.77 3.15 2.76
N MET A 96 -7.13 2.09 3.48
CA MET A 96 -8.34 2.07 4.31
C MET A 96 -8.27 3.06 5.48
N SER A 97 -7.08 3.31 6.03
CA SER A 97 -6.91 4.34 7.08
C SER A 97 -7.22 5.74 6.55
N VAL A 98 -6.80 6.05 5.31
CA VAL A 98 -7.10 7.32 4.64
C VAL A 98 -8.59 7.41 4.30
N ILE A 99 -9.16 6.35 3.71
CA ILE A 99 -10.58 6.28 3.36
C ILE A 99 -11.47 6.52 4.59
N ARG A 100 -11.13 5.92 5.74
CA ARG A 100 -11.92 6.03 6.97
C ARG A 100 -12.12 7.47 7.43
N VAL A 101 -11.12 8.32 7.20
CA VAL A 101 -11.12 9.73 7.65
C VAL A 101 -11.36 10.70 6.50
N ALA A 102 -11.57 10.20 5.28
CA ALA A 102 -11.75 11.00 4.09
C ALA A 102 -13.09 11.75 4.14
N LYS A 103 -13.00 13.08 4.16
CA LYS A 103 -14.15 13.98 4.09
C LYS A 103 -13.79 15.26 3.33
N PRO A 104 -14.77 15.99 2.77
CA PRO A 104 -14.51 17.31 2.19
C PRO A 104 -13.72 18.21 3.15
N GLY A 105 -12.66 18.84 2.64
CA GLY A 105 -11.76 19.71 3.42
C GLY A 105 -10.69 18.98 4.25
N SER A 106 -10.63 17.65 4.24
CA SER A 106 -9.52 16.92 4.91
C SER A 106 -8.22 17.00 4.09
N LYS A 107 -7.08 17.17 4.77
CA LYS A 107 -5.75 17.27 4.13
C LYS A 107 -5.36 16.02 3.34
N SER A 108 -5.91 14.86 3.71
CA SER A 108 -5.54 13.56 3.14
C SER A 108 -6.49 13.05 2.06
N ALA A 109 -7.64 13.69 1.85
CA ALA A 109 -8.61 13.27 0.82
C ALA A 109 -8.46 14.12 -0.44
N SER A 110 -8.01 13.50 -1.52
CA SER A 110 -8.03 14.12 -2.84
C SER A 110 -9.47 14.22 -3.36
N THR A 111 -9.71 15.17 -4.27
CA THR A 111 -10.99 15.28 -4.99
C THR A 111 -11.36 13.97 -5.67
N TRP A 112 -10.38 13.29 -6.26
CA TRP A 112 -10.57 11.97 -6.85
C TRP A 112 -11.08 10.93 -5.84
N LEU A 113 -10.50 10.88 -4.63
CA LEU A 113 -10.93 9.93 -3.61
C LEU A 113 -12.37 10.20 -3.17
N LEU A 114 -12.74 11.46 -2.96
CA LEU A 114 -14.10 11.84 -2.58
C LEU A 114 -15.12 11.41 -3.64
N GLN A 115 -14.84 11.71 -4.92
CA GLN A 115 -15.67 11.28 -6.05
C GLN A 115 -15.75 9.74 -6.18
N LEU A 116 -14.66 9.03 -5.88
CA LEU A 116 -14.66 7.57 -5.89
C LEU A 116 -15.58 7.01 -4.80
N LEU A 117 -15.58 7.60 -3.60
CA LEU A 117 -16.43 7.17 -2.50
C LEU A 117 -17.92 7.44 -2.76
N GLU A 118 -18.25 8.53 -3.45
CA GLU A 118 -19.63 8.82 -3.88
C GLU A 118 -20.20 7.75 -4.83
N ARG A 119 -19.35 7.17 -5.68
CA ARG A 119 -19.74 6.13 -6.66
C ARG A 119 -19.74 4.72 -6.08
N LYS A 120 -19.17 4.53 -4.89
CA LYS A 120 -19.02 3.20 -4.30
C LYS A 120 -20.41 2.65 -3.96
N PRO A 121 -20.80 1.46 -4.48
CA PRO A 121 -22.05 0.82 -4.10
C PRO A 121 -22.09 0.63 -2.58
N ARG A 122 -23.26 0.89 -1.97
CA ARG A 122 -23.48 0.67 -0.54
C ARG A 122 -23.52 -0.81 -0.20
#